data_AF-A0A3N5SJ47-F1
#
_entry.id   AF-A0A3N5SJ47-F1
#
_cell.length_a   1.000
_cell.length_b   1.000
_cell.length_c   1.000
_cell.angle_alpha   90.00
_cell.angle_beta   90.00
_cell.angle_gamma   90.00
#
_symmetry.space_group_name_H-M   'P 1'
#
loop_
_entity.id
_entity.type
_entity.pdbx_description
1 polymer ?
#
loop_
_entity_poly.entity_id
_entity_poly.type
_entity_poly.pdbx_seq_one_letter_code
_entity_poly.pdbx_strand_id
1 'polypeptide(L)'
;MINSYIFEFETPLAVLEKYMTVYHMGLPFSYITEYQRNVAGVGADAVLESGKQLFSQGTVRLVLGEGALKKELAKFGEVVVVRP
;
A
#
# COMPACT_ATOMS: atom_id res chain seq x y z
N MET A 1 18.46 3.65 -11.22
CA MET A 1 17.95 2.27 -11.20
C MET A 1 16.76 2.25 -10.25
N ILE A 2 15.56 1.91 -10.72
CA ILE A 2 14.35 1.83 -9.89
C ILE A 2 14.26 0.39 -9.38
N ASN A 3 14.56 0.17 -8.10
CA ASN A 3 14.40 -1.14 -7.46
C ASN A 3 12.95 -1.27 -6.98
N SER A 4 12.07 -1.75 -7.84
CA SER A 4 10.66 -1.98 -7.50
C SER A 4 10.35 -3.47 -7.59
N TYR A 5 9.80 -4.03 -6.50
CA TYR A 5 9.30 -5.41 -6.40
C TYR A 5 8.28 -5.79 -7.50
N ILE A 6 7.66 -4.78 -8.14
CA ILE A 6 6.69 -4.98 -9.23
C ILE A 6 7.40 -5.39 -10.53
N PHE A 7 8.73 -5.26 -10.60
CA PHE A 7 9.55 -5.53 -11.79
C PHE A 7 10.58 -6.63 -11.62
N GLU A 8 10.30 -7.64 -10.80
CA GLU A 8 10.98 -8.93 -10.94
C GLU A 8 10.50 -9.62 -12.22
N PHE A 9 11.11 -9.26 -13.36
CA PHE A 9 10.94 -9.94 -14.65
C PHE A 9 12.09 -10.88 -14.96
N GLU A 10 12.63 -11.51 -13.92
CA GLU A 10 13.81 -12.38 -14.05
C GLU A 10 13.51 -13.63 -14.87
N THR A 11 12.24 -14.04 -14.97
CA THR A 11 11.81 -15.20 -15.74
C THR A 11 10.56 -14.93 -16.59
N PRO A 12 10.36 -15.65 -17.70
CA PRO A 12 9.13 -15.59 -18.48
C PRO A 12 7.85 -15.90 -17.68
N LEU A 13 7.95 -16.76 -16.66
CA LEU A 13 6.82 -17.07 -15.80
C LEU A 13 6.43 -15.86 -14.93
N ALA A 14 7.42 -15.16 -14.36
CA ALA A 14 7.16 -13.94 -13.60
C ALA A 14 6.49 -12.85 -14.46
N VAL A 15 6.89 -12.73 -15.73
CA VAL A 15 6.23 -11.83 -16.69
C VAL A 15 4.76 -12.22 -16.88
N LEU A 16 4.48 -13.51 -17.11
CA LEU A 16 3.11 -14.01 -17.29
C LEU A 16 2.24 -13.76 -16.05
N GLU A 17 2.78 -14.00 -14.84
CA GLU A 17 2.08 -13.72 -13.57
C GLU A 17 1.68 -12.24 -13.44
N LYS A 18 2.54 -11.30 -13.88
CA LYS A 18 2.19 -9.87 -13.89
C LYS A 18 1.04 -9.57 -14.85
N TYR A 19 1.04 -10.14 -16.06
CA TYR A 19 -0.07 -9.95 -17.01
C TYR A 19 -1.39 -10.53 -16.47
N MET A 20 -1.34 -11.71 -15.84
CA MET A 20 -2.51 -12.31 -15.18
C MET A 20 -3.03 -11.43 -14.04
N THR A 21 -2.13 -10.83 -13.24
CA THR A 21 -2.49 -9.89 -12.17
C THR A 21 -3.17 -8.64 -12.73
N VAL A 22 -2.59 -8.02 -13.76
CA VAL A 22 -3.17 -6.84 -14.43
C VAL A 22 -4.57 -7.11 -14.94
N TYR A 23 -4.76 -8.26 -15.61
CA TYR A 23 -6.06 -8.69 -16.09
C TYR A 23 -7.04 -8.91 -14.94
N HIS A 24 -6.63 -9.65 -13.91
CA HIS A 24 -7.48 -9.97 -12.76
C HIS A 24 -7.93 -8.73 -11.98
N MET A 25 -7.04 -7.74 -11.83
CA MET A 25 -7.34 -6.48 -11.13
C MET A 25 -8.07 -5.46 -12.02
N GLY A 26 -8.36 -5.78 -13.28
CA GLY A 26 -9.03 -4.86 -14.22
C GLY A 26 -8.20 -3.63 -14.58
N LEU A 27 -6.87 -3.73 -14.49
CA LEU A 27 -5.97 -2.63 -14.80
C LEU A 27 -5.79 -2.47 -16.32
N PRO A 28 -5.44 -1.26 -16.81
CA PRO A 28 -5.14 -1.05 -18.22
C PRO A 28 -4.03 -1.98 -18.71
N PHE A 29 -4.10 -2.45 -19.95
CA PHE A 29 -3.03 -3.28 -20.52
C PHE A 29 -1.68 -2.55 -20.59
N SER A 30 -1.72 -1.22 -20.73
CA SER A 30 -0.53 -0.36 -20.68
C SER A 30 0.08 -0.23 -19.29
N TYR A 31 -0.57 -0.74 -18.24
CA TYR A 31 -0.11 -0.58 -16.86
C TYR A 31 1.36 -1.00 -16.70
N ILE A 32 1.74 -2.17 -17.21
CA ILE A 32 3.11 -2.68 -17.08
C ILE A 32 4.12 -1.78 -17.80
N THR A 33 3.80 -1.36 -19.03
CA THR A 33 4.72 -0.60 -19.88
C THR A 33 4.84 0.86 -19.44
N GLU A 34 3.79 1.42 -18.84
CA GLU A 34 3.76 2.82 -18.42
C GLU A 34 4.19 3.02 -16.96
N TYR A 35 4.14 1.98 -16.13
CA TYR A 35 4.43 2.09 -14.70
C TYR A 35 5.81 2.69 -14.42
N GLN A 36 6.85 2.30 -15.16
CA GLN A 36 8.20 2.86 -14.96
C GLN A 36 8.23 4.37 -15.16
N ARG A 37 7.60 4.84 -16.23
CA ARG A 37 7.48 6.27 -16.55
C ARG A 37 6.66 7.00 -15.48
N ASN A 38 5.55 6.42 -15.07
CA ASN A 38 4.64 7.02 -14.10
C ASN A 38 5.31 7.17 -12.72
N VAL A 39 6.00 6.13 -12.24
CA VAL A 39 6.73 6.16 -10.97
C VAL A 39 7.92 7.11 -11.02
N ALA A 40 8.65 7.16 -12.13
CA ALA A 40 9.74 8.12 -12.29
C ALA A 40 9.27 9.58 -12.23
N GLY A 41 8.01 9.85 -12.57
CA GLY A 41 7.39 11.17 -12.48
C GLY A 41 6.82 11.54 -11.10
N VAL A 42 6.87 10.64 -10.11
CA VAL A 42 6.34 10.91 -8.77
C VAL A 42 7.28 11.87 -8.02
N GLY A 43 6.81 13.10 -7.81
CA GLY A 43 7.49 14.12 -7.03
C GLY A 43 7.06 14.16 -5.56
N ALA A 44 7.82 14.88 -4.73
CA ALA A 44 7.55 15.02 -3.30
C ALA A 44 6.14 15.59 -3.01
N ASP A 45 5.72 16.60 -3.75
CA ASP A 45 4.41 17.23 -3.57
C ASP A 45 3.27 16.24 -3.84
N ALA A 46 3.39 15.43 -4.90
CA ALA A 46 2.40 14.41 -5.23
C ALA A 46 2.28 13.35 -4.13
N VAL A 47 3.40 12.97 -3.51
CA VAL A 47 3.42 12.05 -2.35
C VAL A 47 2.71 12.67 -1.15
N LEU A 48 3.01 13.94 -0.84
CA LEU A 48 2.40 14.63 0.29
C LEU A 48 0.89 14.81 0.11
N GLU A 49 0.44 15.23 -1.07
CA GLU A 49 -0.98 15.40 -1.37
C GLU A 49 -1.72 14.06 -1.35
N SER A 50 -1.15 13.01 -1.96
CA SER A 50 -1.73 11.67 -1.91
C SER A 50 -1.81 11.13 -0.48
N GLY A 51 -0.79 11.40 0.34
CA GLY A 51 -0.78 11.04 1.75
C GLY A 51 -1.90 11.71 2.55
N LYS A 52 -2.12 13.01 2.34
CA LYS A 52 -3.25 13.73 2.97
C LYS A 52 -4.59 13.10 2.62
N GLN A 53 -4.78 12.73 1.37
CA GLN A 53 -6.02 12.07 0.92
C GLN A 53 -6.17 10.67 1.52
N LEU A 54 -5.12 9.87 1.47
CA LEU A 54 -5.12 8.48 1.96
C LEU A 54 -5.44 8.41 3.46
N PHE A 55 -4.89 9.33 4.25
CA PHE A 55 -5.08 9.37 5.70
C PHE A 55 -6.19 10.32 6.16
N SER A 56 -6.98 10.86 5.23
CA SER A 56 -8.04 11.84 5.52
C SER A 56 -9.11 11.32 6.49
N GLN A 57 -9.37 10.02 6.47
CA GLN A 57 -10.37 9.36 7.32
C GLN A 57 -9.81 8.91 8.68
N GLY A 58 -8.56 9.29 9.00
CA GLY A 58 -7.86 8.83 10.19
C GLY A 58 -7.13 7.50 9.99
N THR A 59 -6.54 6.98 11.07
CA THR A 59 -5.76 5.74 11.04
C THR A 59 -6.28 4.77 12.10
N VAL A 60 -6.27 3.47 11.75
CA VAL A 60 -6.55 2.39 12.71
C VAL A 60 -5.22 1.80 13.14
N ARG A 61 -4.97 1.76 14.45
CA ARG A 61 -3.78 1.13 15.02
C ARG A 61 -4.16 -0.18 15.68
N LEU A 62 -3.70 -1.29 15.10
CA LEU A 62 -3.82 -2.61 15.71
C LEU A 62 -2.67 -2.81 16.70
N VAL A 63 -3.00 -3.18 17.93
CA VAL A 63 -2.02 -3.49 18.99
C VAL A 63 -2.35 -4.87 19.55
N LEU A 64 -1.36 -5.76 19.53
CA LEU A 64 -1.44 -7.06 20.17
C LEU A 64 -0.78 -6.97 21.55
N GLY A 65 -1.56 -7.21 22.60
CA GLY A 65 -1.07 -7.11 23.97
C GLY A 65 -2.16 -7.32 25.00
N GLU A 66 -1.82 -7.10 26.27
CA GLU A 66 -2.73 -7.30 27.39
C GLU A 66 -3.78 -6.18 27.49
N GLY A 67 -4.98 -6.54 27.95
CA GLY A 67 -6.09 -5.58 28.12
C GLY A 67 -5.79 -4.44 29.12
N ALA A 68 -4.78 -4.61 29.99
CA ALA A 68 -4.31 -3.58 30.91
C ALA A 68 -3.81 -2.31 30.18
N LEU A 69 -3.34 -2.45 28.94
CA LEU A 69 -2.81 -1.34 28.13
C LEU A 69 -3.91 -0.38 27.65
N LYS A 70 -5.20 -0.71 27.81
CA LYS A 70 -6.32 0.13 27.34
C LYS A 70 -6.21 1.58 27.80
N LYS A 71 -5.86 1.81 29.07
CA LYS A 71 -5.76 3.17 29.63
C LYS A 71 -4.63 3.98 28.99
N GLU A 72 -3.50 3.34 28.73
CA GLU A 72 -2.37 3.99 28.08
C GLU A 72 -2.59 4.22 26.58
N LEU A 73 -3.31 3.32 25.92
CA LEU A 73 -3.64 3.43 24.50
C LEU A 73 -4.73 4.47 24.22
N ALA A 74 -5.59 4.77 25.19
CA ALA A 74 -6.64 5.78 25.06
C ALA A 74 -6.11 7.19 24.72
N LYS A 75 -4.83 7.48 24.99
CA LYS A 75 -4.19 8.75 24.60
C LYS A 75 -4.02 8.90 23.08
N PHE A 76 -4.13 7.81 22.33
CA PHE A 76 -3.98 7.80 20.87
C PHE A 76 -5.31 7.74 20.12
N GLY A 77 -6.44 7.60 20.83
CA GLY A 77 -7.77 7.51 20.23
C GLY A 77 -8.68 6.54 20.98
N GLU A 78 -9.84 6.27 20.38
CA GLU A 78 -10.78 5.26 20.89
C GLU A 78 -10.15 3.86 20.87
N VAL A 79 -10.25 3.14 21.99
CA VAL A 79 -9.71 1.78 22.11
C VAL A 79 -10.84 0.76 22.09
N VAL A 80 -10.93 0.01 20.99
CA VAL A 80 -11.82 -1.13 20.82
C VAL A 80 -11.06 -2.42 21.15
N VAL A 81 -11.54 -3.18 22.13
CA VAL A 81 -10.95 -4.47 22.49
C VAL A 81 -11.69 -5.56 21.75
N VAL A 82 -11.01 -6.22 20.82
CA VAL A 82 -11.51 -7.39 20.10
C VAL A 82 -11.04 -8.64 20.84
N ARG A 83 -11.98 -9.46 21.31
CA ARG A 83 -11.69 -10.80 21.85
C ARG A 83 -12.04 -11.83 20.78
N PRO A 84 -11.28 -12.93 20.68
CA PRO A 84 -11.68 -14.07 19.86
C PRO A 84 -13.03 -14.65 20.32
#